data_AF-A0A1S6JDR3-F1
#
_entry.id   AF-A0A1S6JDR3-F1
#
_cell.length_a   1.000
_cell.length_b   1.000
_cell.length_c   1.000
_cell.angle_alpha   90.00
_cell.angle_beta   90.00
_cell.angle_gamma   90.00
#
_symmetry.space_group_name_H-M   'P 1'
#
loop_
_entity.id
_entity.type
_entity.pdbx_description
1 polymer ?
#
loop_
_entity_poly.entity_id
_entity_poly.type
_entity_poly.pdbx_seq_one_letter_code
_entity_poly.pdbx_strand_id
1 'polypeptide(L)'
;MKRAPVAVAALSSAALLAGCTLEEPGTGNPTRSPAEAAWYESGAAERRGYCAAYDAHDPQQPINVPAHRSDRTNEEFADDFYEVLKDRC
;
A
#
# COMPACT_ATOMS: atom_id res chain seq x y z
N MET A 1 -16.71 -39.38 53.27
CA MET A 1 -16.38 -40.09 52.02
C MET A 1 -17.44 -39.77 50.98
N LYS A 2 -17.07 -39.08 49.89
CA LYS A 2 -17.80 -39.06 48.61
C LYS A 2 -16.85 -38.46 47.57
N ARG A 3 -16.34 -39.32 46.69
CA ARG A 3 -15.52 -38.96 45.53
C ARG A 3 -16.47 -38.63 44.38
N ALA A 4 -16.21 -37.55 43.66
CA ALA A 4 -16.79 -37.31 42.34
C ALA A 4 -15.62 -37.05 41.37
N PRO A 5 -15.40 -37.91 40.37
CA PRO A 5 -14.51 -37.62 39.27
C PRO A 5 -15.35 -36.96 38.17
N VAL A 6 -14.99 -35.76 37.73
CA VAL A 6 -15.47 -35.25 36.45
C VAL A 6 -14.25 -34.96 35.59
N ALA A 7 -14.30 -35.57 34.42
CA ALA A 7 -13.20 -35.84 33.53
C ALA A 7 -12.59 -34.58 32.92
N VAL A 8 -11.27 -34.64 32.75
CA VAL A 8 -10.47 -33.80 31.87
C VAL A 8 -11.03 -33.91 30.45
N ALA A 9 -11.61 -32.83 29.92
CA ALA A 9 -11.87 -32.71 28.49
C ALA A 9 -10.66 -32.06 27.84
N ALA A 10 -9.97 -32.86 27.02
CA ALA A 10 -8.73 -32.56 26.37
C ALA A 10 -8.86 -31.39 25.37
N LEU A 11 -7.85 -30.52 25.42
CA LEU A 11 -7.49 -29.58 24.37
C LEU A 11 -7.43 -30.31 23.02
N SER A 12 -8.25 -29.89 22.06
CA SER A 12 -8.07 -30.25 20.65
C SER A 12 -7.78 -28.99 19.85
N SER A 13 -6.58 -28.44 20.09
CA SER A 13 -5.94 -27.45 19.22
C SER A 13 -5.33 -28.17 18.03
N ALA A 14 -6.15 -28.53 17.04
CA ALA A 14 -5.65 -29.08 15.77
C ALA A 14 -6.72 -29.00 14.68
N ALA A 15 -6.98 -27.79 14.19
CA ALA A 15 -7.52 -27.60 12.85
C ALA A 15 -6.44 -26.86 12.05
N LEU A 16 -5.50 -27.65 11.54
CA LEU A 16 -5.25 -27.81 10.11
C LEU A 16 -4.56 -26.59 9.50
N LEU A 17 -3.23 -26.74 9.44
CA LEU A 17 -2.35 -26.21 8.41
C LEU A 17 -2.93 -26.53 7.02
N ALA A 18 -3.91 -25.77 6.56
CA ALA A 18 -4.14 -25.55 5.16
C ALA A 18 -3.32 -24.31 4.82
N GLY A 19 -2.10 -24.54 4.32
CA GLY A 19 -1.35 -23.50 3.66
C GLY A 19 -2.22 -22.94 2.54
N CYS A 20 -2.76 -21.74 2.74
CA CYS A 20 -3.07 -20.89 1.61
C CYS A 20 -1.72 -20.57 0.99
N THR A 21 -1.40 -21.35 -0.05
CA THR A 21 -0.48 -21.02 -1.11
C THR A 21 -0.38 -19.52 -1.25
N LEU A 22 0.79 -18.98 -0.92
CA LEU A 22 1.27 -17.73 -1.45
C LEU A 22 1.08 -17.85 -2.96
N GLU A 23 0.04 -17.21 -3.52
CA GLU A 23 -0.04 -17.02 -4.95
C GLU A 23 1.28 -16.38 -5.35
N GLU A 24 2.07 -17.10 -6.16
CA GLU A 24 3.22 -16.52 -6.82
C GLU A 24 2.73 -15.21 -7.45
N PRO A 25 3.35 -14.04 -7.16
CA PRO A 25 3.05 -12.85 -7.93
C PRO A 25 3.43 -13.20 -9.37
N GLY A 26 2.40 -13.49 -10.16
CA GLY A 26 2.55 -13.96 -11.52
C GLY A 26 3.49 -13.03 -12.27
N THR A 27 4.28 -13.62 -13.17
CA THR A 27 4.97 -12.92 -14.25
C THR A 27 3.99 -12.00 -14.97
N GLY A 28 3.92 -10.75 -14.50
CA GLY A 28 3.07 -9.69 -14.99
C GLY A 28 3.93 -8.43 -15.03
N ASN A 29 3.70 -7.59 -16.03
CA ASN A 29 4.32 -6.28 -16.25
C ASN A 29 4.78 -5.60 -14.94
N PRO A 30 5.92 -4.87 -14.93
CA PRO A 30 6.38 -4.20 -13.71
C PRO A 30 5.19 -3.51 -13.06
N THR A 31 4.77 -4.04 -11.92
CA THR A 31 3.61 -3.53 -11.20
C THR A 31 3.98 -2.10 -10.86
N ARG A 32 3.30 -1.14 -11.50
CA ARG A 32 3.51 0.28 -11.23
C ARG A 32 3.46 0.47 -9.72
N SER A 33 4.33 1.31 -9.19
CA SER A 33 4.22 1.65 -7.79
C SER A 33 2.85 2.31 -7.53
N PRO A 34 2.32 2.25 -6.30
CA PRO A 34 1.08 2.95 -5.97
C PRO A 34 1.12 4.44 -6.34
N ALA A 35 2.27 5.09 -6.23
CA ALA A 35 2.45 6.49 -6.61
C ALA A 35 2.41 6.69 -8.13
N GLU A 36 3.05 5.81 -8.91
CA GLU A 36 2.99 5.87 -10.36
C GLU A 36 1.57 5.57 -10.86
N ALA A 37 0.86 4.64 -10.23
CA ALA A 37 -0.56 4.40 -10.50
C ALA A 37 -1.41 5.65 -10.23
N ALA A 38 -1.22 6.31 -9.07
CA ALA A 38 -1.93 7.54 -8.73
C ALA A 38 -1.67 8.67 -9.73
N TRP A 39 -0.45 8.79 -10.26
CA TRP A 39 -0.15 9.72 -11.34
C TRP A 39 -0.98 9.42 -12.60
N TYR A 40 -1.04 8.16 -13.03
CA TYR A 40 -1.82 7.75 -14.20
C TYR A 40 -3.34 7.78 -14.00
N GLU A 41 -3.81 7.75 -12.76
CA GLU A 41 -5.23 7.93 -12.42
C GLU A 41 -5.62 9.41 -12.36
N SER A 42 -4.67 10.31 -12.09
CA SER A 42 -4.90 11.75 -12.02
C SER A 42 -5.29 12.33 -13.38
N GLY A 43 -6.17 13.34 -13.38
CA GLY A 43 -6.58 14.03 -14.59
C GLY A 43 -5.47 14.91 -15.19
N ALA A 44 -5.60 15.27 -16.47
CA ALA A 44 -4.60 16.10 -17.16
C ALA A 44 -4.37 17.47 -16.48
N ALA A 45 -5.40 18.06 -15.89
CA ALA A 45 -5.27 19.31 -15.15
C ALA A 45 -4.48 19.14 -13.83
N GLU A 46 -4.73 18.05 -13.10
CA GLU A 46 -4.03 17.72 -11.87
C GLU A 46 -2.55 17.44 -12.12
N ARG A 47 -2.24 16.62 -13.14
CA ARG A 47 -0.85 16.35 -13.55
C ARG A 47 -0.08 17.62 -13.88
N ARG A 48 -0.70 18.57 -14.61
CA ARG A 48 -0.09 19.88 -14.88
C ARG A 48 0.13 20.68 -13.59
N GLY A 49 -0.81 20.61 -12.65
CA GLY A 49 -0.67 21.25 -11.34
C GLY A 49 0.50 20.66 -10.54
N TYR A 50 0.65 19.35 -10.54
CA TYR A 50 1.77 18.68 -9.87
C TYR A 50 3.12 19.05 -10.48
N CYS A 51 3.24 19.05 -11.81
CA CYS A 51 4.48 19.47 -12.47
C CYS A 51 4.79 20.94 -12.23
N ALA A 52 3.80 21.82 -12.34
CA ALA A 52 4.01 23.25 -12.06
C ALA A 52 4.49 23.48 -10.61
N ALA A 53 3.94 22.75 -9.64
CA ALA A 53 4.38 22.82 -8.25
C ALA A 53 5.77 22.20 -8.04
N TYR A 54 6.09 21.11 -8.73
CA TYR A 54 7.42 20.50 -8.72
C TYR A 54 8.49 21.46 -9.27
N ASP A 55 8.26 22.05 -10.45
CA ASP A 55 9.18 22.95 -11.14
C ASP A 55 9.36 24.28 -10.41
N ALA A 56 8.31 24.78 -9.76
CA ALA A 56 8.38 26.04 -9.03
C ALA A 56 9.32 25.96 -7.82
N HIS A 57 9.53 24.76 -7.26
CA HIS A 57 10.26 24.53 -6.00
C HIS A 57 9.85 25.55 -4.89
N ASP A 58 8.59 25.97 -4.89
CA ASP A 58 8.07 27.02 -4.02
C ASP A 58 7.58 26.41 -2.69
N PRO A 59 8.25 26.66 -1.55
CA PRO A 59 7.82 26.12 -0.26
C PRO A 59 6.45 26.66 0.20
N GLN A 60 5.96 27.76 -0.38
CA GLN A 60 4.63 28.29 -0.08
C GLN A 60 3.51 27.57 -0.87
N GLN A 61 3.88 26.81 -1.90
CA GLN A 61 2.95 26.05 -2.75
C GLN A 61 3.42 24.58 -2.83
N PRO A 62 3.27 23.81 -1.73
CA PRO A 62 3.68 22.42 -1.72
C PRO A 62 2.88 21.60 -2.73
N ILE A 63 3.50 20.56 -3.27
CA ILE A 63 2.83 19.60 -4.13
C ILE A 63 1.74 18.90 -3.34
N ASN A 64 0.50 18.99 -3.84
CA ASN A 64 -0.63 18.31 -3.22
C ASN A 64 -0.61 16.82 -3.61
N VAL A 65 0.10 16.01 -2.82
CA VAL A 65 0.19 14.56 -3.03
C VAL A 65 -1.22 13.95 -3.01
N PRO A 66 -1.62 13.19 -4.05
CA PRO A 66 -2.97 12.65 -4.12
C PRO A 66 -3.25 11.67 -2.99
N ALA A 67 -4.51 11.66 -2.54
CA ALA A 67 -4.99 10.63 -1.63
C ALA A 67 -4.89 9.27 -2.31
N HIS A 68 -4.39 8.27 -1.58
CA HIS A 68 -4.10 6.96 -2.16
C HIS A 68 -4.58 5.83 -1.24
N ARG A 69 -4.80 4.66 -1.83
CA ARG A 69 -4.96 3.40 -1.09
C ARG A 69 -3.69 2.58 -1.31
N SER A 70 -2.81 2.61 -0.32
CA SER A 70 -1.55 1.87 -0.30
C SER A 70 -1.39 1.22 1.06
N ASP A 71 -0.63 0.13 1.11
CA ASP A 71 -0.10 -0.46 2.33
C ASP A 71 1.11 0.30 2.88
N ARG A 72 1.67 1.24 2.11
CA ARG A 72 2.75 2.14 2.51
C ARG A 72 2.28 3.26 3.42
N THR A 73 3.21 3.83 4.17
CA THR A 73 2.98 5.08 4.90
C THR A 73 2.77 6.25 3.93
N ASN A 74 2.14 7.33 4.44
CA ASN A 74 1.96 8.56 3.66
C ASN A 74 3.30 9.17 3.21
N GLU A 75 4.35 9.05 4.04
CA GLU A 75 5.68 9.57 3.75
C GLU A 75 6.35 8.78 2.62
N GLU A 76 6.38 7.45 2.71
CA GLU A 76 6.92 6.59 1.65
C GLU A 76 6.17 6.74 0.32
N PHE A 77 4.84 6.96 0.38
CA PHE A 77 4.08 7.26 -0.82
C PHE A 77 4.45 8.63 -1.39
N ALA A 78 4.56 9.65 -0.55
CA ALA A 78 4.92 11.00 -0.99
C ALA A 78 6.30 11.01 -1.65
N ASP A 79 7.29 10.36 -1.05
CA ASP A 79 8.65 10.24 -1.60
C ASP A 79 8.67 9.54 -2.97
N ASP A 80 7.95 8.42 -3.09
CA ASP A 80 7.82 7.72 -4.37
C ASP A 80 7.07 8.58 -5.40
N PHE A 81 6.06 9.33 -4.98
CA PHE A 81 5.36 10.27 -5.86
C PHE A 81 6.28 11.40 -6.32
N TYR A 82 7.17 11.91 -5.47
CA TYR A 82 8.19 12.88 -5.87
C TYR A 82 9.15 12.31 -6.93
N GLU A 83 9.58 11.05 -6.80
CA GLU A 83 10.41 10.41 -7.82
C GLU A 83 9.66 10.21 -9.14
N VAL A 84 8.36 9.94 -9.10
CA VAL A 84 7.51 9.93 -10.30
C VAL A 84 7.47 11.32 -10.94
N LEU A 85 7.25 12.40 -10.18
CA LEU A 85 7.23 13.76 -10.74
C LEU A 85 8.56 14.14 -11.40
N LYS A 86 9.67 13.76 -10.76
CA LYS A 86 11.01 13.96 -11.30
C LYS A 86 11.27 13.26 -12.64
N ASP A 87 10.66 12.10 -12.88
CA ASP A 87 10.75 11.40 -14.18
C ASP A 87 9.77 11.95 -15.23
N ARG A 88 8.62 12.49 -14.80
CA ARG A 88 7.48 12.76 -15.70
C ARG A 88 7.29 14.21 -16.13
N CYS A 89 7.90 15.20 -15.45
CA CYS A 89 7.56 16.63 -15.63
C CYS A 89 8.44 17.44 -16.61
#